data_AF-A0A3N5U6N3-F1
#
_entry.id   AF-A0A3N5U6N3-F1
#
_cell.length_a   1.000
_cell.length_b   1.000
_cell.length_c   1.000
_cell.angle_alpha   90.00
_cell.angle_beta   90.00
_cell.angle_gamma   90.00
#
_symmetry.space_group_name_H-M   'P 1'
#
loop_
_entity.id
_entity.type
_entity.pdbx_description
1 polymer ?
#
loop_
_entity_poly.entity_id
_entity_poly.type
_entity_poly.pdbx_seq_one_letter_code
_entity_poly.pdbx_strand_id
1 'polypeptide(L)'
;KIRAKALEVFRFYNGYYDIGDLDIDKQADLLAENPPEFCRKQNPHTGETRVIVWRWPKDLKREIMIPPGHFLMVTANRPFLSRLISQDRVLSQEEGLPCRDGSFFALFSPIQTPAEHRRIKLNIAVYDPGRTKHADAHLLFLSKPENARIKRSFSRQELLENPLVFLDTNGRGAMLHIPVSWCSLNSKYDALIAANIHDEYPVDRLILFTRCRTWIVFQGFSQEICLDCLDSFEFDCEGSGVWHYRVPTGQGEHILFDIILQMVAGENAVRLVFRRLSDGNDDRRLLDDKAVKLILRPDIEYRNFHDTTKAYKGPEHSWPKAVFTQADGFTFAPEGENGLSVNLSNGVFVSEPEWKYMEYRPLEAERGLDPDSDLFSPGYFVTFIKGDEEVVLSAHAGKAKNKKEKRIISRSEHTLSVTVEDSLACALDHYVSERGRYKSVIAGYPWFLDWGRDSLIFTRGLIAAGKHKDAGLILKHFARFEKDGTIPNMMIGHDAGNRDTSDAPLWLFPACRDLIKAVG
;
A
#
# COMPACT_ATOMS: atom_id res chain seq x y z
N LYS A 1 6.46 26.44 40.59
CA LYS A 1 6.11 25.43 39.55
C LYS A 1 7.08 25.49 38.37
N ILE A 2 7.27 26.63 37.71
CA ILE A 2 8.23 26.76 36.58
C ILE A 2 9.66 26.38 36.98
N ARG A 3 10.16 26.81 38.16
CA ARG A 3 11.47 26.37 38.71
C ARG A 3 11.62 24.83 38.74
N ALA A 4 10.61 24.13 39.26
CA ALA A 4 10.61 22.68 39.32
C ALA A 4 10.61 22.04 37.92
N LYS A 5 9.87 22.63 36.98
CA LYS A 5 9.85 22.15 35.58
C LYS A 5 11.20 22.37 34.88
N ALA A 6 11.87 23.49 35.13
CA ALA A 6 13.22 23.73 34.61
C ALA A 6 14.23 22.70 35.15
N LEU A 7 14.15 22.36 36.44
CA LEU A 7 14.97 21.30 37.03
C LEU A 7 14.63 19.91 36.49
N GLU A 8 13.37 19.65 36.14
CA GLU A 8 12.97 18.38 35.53
C GLU A 8 13.60 18.19 34.14
N VAL A 9 13.62 19.24 33.30
CA VAL A 9 14.32 19.23 32.01
C VAL A 9 15.83 19.03 32.22
N PHE A 10 16.42 19.71 33.21
CA PHE A 10 17.84 19.55 33.54
C PHE A 10 18.17 18.10 33.95
N ARG A 11 17.33 17.52 34.83
CA ARG A 11 17.47 16.13 35.29
C ARG A 11 17.31 15.12 34.16
N PHE A 12 16.44 15.38 33.19
CA PHE A 12 16.27 14.48 32.06
C PHE A 12 17.58 14.32 31.25
N TYR A 13 18.31 15.41 31.01
CA TYR A 13 19.55 15.37 30.24
C TYR A 13 20.78 15.02 31.07
N ASN A 14 20.87 15.47 32.32
CA ASN A 14 22.08 15.35 33.15
C ASN A 14 21.98 14.30 34.27
N GLY A 15 20.82 13.66 34.44
CA GLY A 15 20.58 12.75 35.56
C GLY A 15 20.53 13.47 36.91
N TYR A 16 21.08 12.85 37.94
CA TYR A 16 21.22 13.45 39.27
C TYR A 16 22.61 14.07 39.39
N TYR A 17 22.67 15.39 39.54
CA TYR A 17 23.90 16.17 39.59
C TYR A 17 23.80 17.26 40.66
N ASP A 18 24.95 17.74 41.16
CA ASP A 18 24.99 18.86 42.11
C ASP A 18 24.66 20.18 41.39
N ILE A 19 23.61 20.87 41.85
CA ILE A 19 23.11 22.11 41.26
C ILE A 19 23.46 23.34 42.09
N GLY A 20 24.42 23.25 43.02
CA GLY A 20 24.80 24.35 43.93
C GLY A 20 25.14 25.68 43.23
N ASP A 21 25.72 25.61 42.03
CA ASP A 21 26.08 26.80 41.23
C ASP A 21 25.01 27.19 40.19
N LEU A 22 23.89 26.46 40.10
CA LEU A 22 22.84 26.70 39.11
C LEU A 22 21.85 27.75 39.61
N ASP A 23 21.78 28.90 38.93
CA ASP A 23 20.74 29.92 39.16
C ASP A 23 19.37 29.42 38.66
N ILE A 24 18.62 28.79 39.57
CA ILE A 24 17.29 28.20 39.30
C ILE A 24 16.28 29.25 38.84
N ASP A 25 16.39 30.48 39.34
CA ASP A 25 15.49 31.58 38.96
C ASP A 25 15.70 31.98 37.51
N LYS A 26 16.96 32.15 37.11
CA LYS A 26 17.32 32.39 35.72
C LYS A 26 16.88 31.25 34.80
N GLN A 27 17.02 29.99 35.22
CA GLN A 27 16.53 28.86 34.42
C GLN A 27 15.00 28.89 34.24
N ALA A 28 14.26 29.22 35.30
CA ALA A 28 12.81 29.33 35.25
C ALA A 28 12.36 30.45 34.30
N ASP A 29 13.03 31.60 34.34
CA ASP A 29 12.77 32.70 33.42
C ASP A 29 13.00 32.32 31.96
N LEU A 30 14.12 31.66 31.67
CA LEU A 30 14.44 31.19 30.32
C LEU A 30 13.42 30.16 29.80
N LEU A 31 12.97 29.24 30.67
CA LEU A 31 11.94 28.28 30.33
C LEU A 31 10.59 28.96 30.04
N ALA A 32 10.21 29.97 30.82
CA ALA A 32 8.95 30.68 30.63
C ALA A 32 8.94 31.61 29.40
N GLU A 33 10.11 32.10 29.00
CA GLU A 33 10.29 32.96 27.82
C GLU A 33 10.19 32.16 26.52
N ASN A 34 10.92 31.04 26.42
CA ASN A 34 10.91 30.20 25.22
C ASN A 34 11.19 28.74 25.59
N PRO A 35 10.15 27.96 25.95
CA PRO A 35 10.35 26.58 26.40
C PRO A 35 11.05 25.67 25.37
N PRO A 36 10.72 25.73 24.07
CA PRO A 36 11.47 24.99 23.05
C PRO A 36 12.96 25.33 23.04
N GLU A 37 13.31 26.62 23.02
CA GLU A 37 14.71 27.05 23.01
C GLU A 37 15.45 26.65 24.29
N PHE A 38 14.78 26.73 25.43
CA PHE A 38 15.32 26.24 26.69
C PHE A 38 15.67 24.74 26.60
N CYS A 39 14.75 23.90 26.13
CA CYS A 39 15.00 22.47 25.95
C CYS A 39 16.14 22.20 24.95
N ARG A 40 16.23 22.98 23.87
CA ARG A 40 17.34 22.90 22.90
C ARG A 40 18.69 23.17 23.56
N LYS A 41 18.80 24.22 24.37
CA LYS A 41 20.04 24.58 25.07
C LYS A 41 20.47 23.55 26.12
N GLN A 42 19.51 22.84 26.71
CA GLN A 42 19.79 21.78 27.68
C GLN A 42 20.18 20.45 27.03
N ASN A 43 19.93 20.26 25.72
CA ASN A 43 20.27 19.05 24.99
C ASN A 43 21.80 18.98 24.73
N PRO A 44 22.54 18.06 25.36
CA PRO A 44 23.99 17.98 25.21
C PRO A 44 24.43 17.17 23.97
N HIS A 45 23.49 16.49 23.31
CA HIS A 45 23.80 15.51 22.27
C HIS A 45 23.74 16.08 20.85
N THR A 46 22.78 16.98 20.59
CA THR A 46 22.52 17.55 19.26
C THR A 46 22.05 18.99 19.39
N GLY A 47 22.14 19.76 18.30
CA GLY A 47 21.55 21.11 18.23
C GLY A 47 20.03 21.12 18.06
N GLU A 48 19.36 19.96 18.19
CA GLU A 48 17.93 19.80 17.99
C GLU A 48 17.15 20.21 19.23
N THR A 49 15.97 20.80 19.02
CA THR A 49 15.06 21.23 20.08
C THR A 49 14.51 20.08 20.91
N ARG A 50 14.26 18.92 20.28
CA ARG A 50 13.62 17.74 20.89
C ARG A 50 12.32 18.02 21.65
N VAL A 51 11.52 18.96 21.14
CA VAL A 51 10.18 19.29 21.65
C VAL A 51 9.17 19.19 20.52
N ILE A 52 8.12 18.40 20.73
CA ILE A 52 6.96 18.35 19.83
C ILE A 52 5.85 19.20 20.43
N VAL A 53 5.29 20.11 19.64
CA VAL A 53 4.27 21.06 20.09
C VAL A 53 2.88 20.61 19.65
N TRP A 54 1.98 20.45 20.62
CA TRP A 54 0.55 20.22 20.43
C TRP A 54 -0.22 21.47 20.85
N ARG A 55 -1.07 22.00 19.96
CA ARG A 55 -1.72 23.30 20.11
C ARG A 55 -3.23 23.15 20.26
N TRP A 56 -3.77 23.62 21.39
CA TRP A 56 -5.21 23.73 21.60
C TRP A 56 -5.82 24.86 20.73
N PRO A 57 -7.00 24.67 20.13
CA PRO A 57 -7.67 23.39 19.81
C PRO A 57 -7.27 22.84 18.43
N LYS A 58 -6.28 23.44 17.76
CA LYS A 58 -5.90 23.16 16.36
C LYS A 58 -5.55 21.70 16.12
N ASP A 59 -4.90 21.06 17.09
CA ASP A 59 -4.38 19.70 16.94
C ASP A 59 -5.32 18.62 17.51
N LEU A 60 -6.58 18.97 17.86
CA LEU A 60 -7.57 17.99 18.35
C LEU A 60 -7.88 16.87 17.37
N LYS A 61 -7.85 17.17 16.07
CA LYS A 61 -8.14 16.21 15.00
C LYS A 61 -6.89 15.63 14.33
N ARG A 62 -5.70 15.91 14.88
CA ARG A 62 -4.43 15.46 14.31
C ARG A 62 -3.82 14.39 15.20
N GLU A 63 -3.34 13.31 14.59
CA GLU A 63 -2.49 12.35 15.27
C GLU A 63 -1.04 12.88 15.24
N ILE A 64 -0.59 13.45 16.35
CA ILE A 64 0.78 13.97 16.46
C ILE A 64 1.72 12.85 16.87
N MET A 65 2.79 12.67 16.11
CA MET A 65 3.84 11.69 16.40
C MET A 65 4.87 12.25 17.38
N ILE A 66 5.20 11.47 18.42
CA ILE A 66 6.20 11.81 19.43
C ILE A 66 7.39 10.85 19.31
N PRO A 67 8.53 11.28 18.75
CA PRO A 67 9.70 10.42 18.64
C PRO A 67 10.34 10.11 20.00
N PRO A 68 11.16 9.04 20.09
CA PRO A 68 11.94 8.74 21.28
C PRO A 68 12.72 9.94 21.80
N GLY A 69 12.72 10.14 23.12
CA GLY A 69 13.48 11.21 23.77
C GLY A 69 12.99 12.64 23.51
N HIS A 70 11.82 12.82 22.89
CA HIS A 70 11.22 14.13 22.68
C HIS A 70 10.24 14.49 23.80
N PHE A 71 10.31 15.74 24.26
CA PHE A 71 9.32 16.32 25.14
C PHE A 71 8.04 16.61 24.35
N LEU A 72 6.89 16.52 25.02
CA LEU A 72 5.62 17.00 24.49
C LEU A 72 5.27 18.31 25.17
N MET A 73 5.10 19.38 24.38
CA MET A 73 4.61 20.66 24.85
C MET A 73 3.18 20.89 24.40
N VAL A 74 2.25 20.95 25.35
CA VAL A 74 0.85 21.32 25.11
C VAL A 74 0.70 22.82 25.33
N THR A 75 0.08 23.54 24.40
CA THR A 75 -0.11 25.00 24.50
C THR A 75 -1.56 25.42 24.36
N ALA A 76 -2.00 26.41 25.14
CA ALA A 76 -3.30 27.05 25.03
C ALA A 76 -3.25 28.54 25.44
N ASN A 77 -4.20 29.34 24.98
CA ASN A 77 -4.32 30.76 25.37
C ASN A 77 -5.02 30.97 26.72
N ARG A 78 -5.27 29.90 27.47
CA ARG A 78 -6.03 29.87 28.73
C ARG A 78 -5.39 28.86 29.67
N PRO A 79 -5.57 29.00 31.00
CA PRO A 79 -5.15 27.98 31.95
C PRO A 79 -5.80 26.64 31.61
N PHE A 80 -5.08 25.55 31.78
CA PHE A 80 -5.58 24.21 31.48
C PHE A 80 -4.91 23.15 32.35
N LEU A 81 -5.51 21.96 32.35
CA LEU A 81 -4.93 20.73 32.86
C LEU A 81 -4.88 19.70 31.74
N SER A 82 -3.77 18.98 31.62
CA SER A 82 -3.56 17.96 30.59
C SER A 82 -3.05 16.65 31.19
N ARG A 83 -3.50 15.52 30.64
CA ARG A 83 -3.15 14.17 31.08
C ARG A 83 -2.81 13.29 29.90
N LEU A 84 -1.75 12.50 30.02
CA LEU A 84 -1.45 11.40 29.11
C LEU A 84 -2.02 10.11 29.70
N ILE A 85 -2.87 9.42 28.95
CA ILE A 85 -3.61 8.25 29.39
C ILE A 85 -3.32 7.09 28.42
N SER A 86 -2.96 5.93 28.95
CA SER A 86 -2.84 4.71 28.17
C SER A 86 -3.52 3.54 28.88
N GLN A 87 -4.40 2.82 28.17
CA GLN A 87 -5.18 1.69 28.72
C GLN A 87 -5.82 2.06 30.07
N ASP A 88 -6.50 3.21 30.11
CA ASP A 88 -7.18 3.77 31.29
C ASP A 88 -6.28 4.15 32.48
N ARG A 89 -4.95 4.01 32.36
CA ARG A 89 -3.98 4.50 33.35
C ARG A 89 -3.43 5.87 32.96
N VAL A 90 -3.48 6.81 33.90
CA VAL A 90 -2.78 8.11 33.76
C VAL A 90 -1.28 7.88 33.89
N LEU A 91 -0.55 8.16 32.82
CA LEU A 91 0.92 8.07 32.78
C LEU A 91 1.57 9.31 33.40
N SER A 92 1.04 10.48 33.07
CA SER A 92 1.53 11.77 33.55
C SER A 92 0.43 12.83 33.48
N GLN A 93 0.54 13.84 34.32
CA GLN A 93 -0.38 14.97 34.38
C GLN A 93 0.42 16.26 34.50
N GLU A 94 0.06 17.27 33.70
CA GLU A 94 0.68 18.58 33.72
C GLU A 94 -0.37 19.69 33.72
N GLU A 95 -0.13 20.70 34.55
CA GLU A 95 -0.91 21.94 34.57
C GLU A 95 -0.26 22.98 33.64
N GLY A 96 -1.09 23.79 32.98
CA GLY A 96 -0.62 24.91 32.17
C GLY A 96 0.11 25.94 33.02
N LEU A 97 1.40 26.12 32.76
CA LEU A 97 2.26 27.15 33.33
C LEU A 97 2.16 28.42 32.47
N PRO A 98 2.14 29.61 33.06
CA PRO A 98 2.04 30.85 32.31
C PRO A 98 3.33 31.16 31.53
N CYS A 99 3.16 31.58 30.28
CA CYS A 99 4.18 32.22 29.45
C CYS A 99 4.17 33.74 29.65
N ARG A 100 5.26 34.42 29.26
CA ARG A 100 5.33 35.90 29.32
C ARG A 100 4.36 36.61 28.36
N ASP A 101 3.97 35.95 27.28
CA ASP A 101 3.01 36.48 26.29
C ASP A 101 1.53 36.33 26.71
N GLY A 102 1.27 35.82 27.92
CA GLY A 102 -0.07 35.57 28.45
C GLY A 102 -0.69 34.24 28.02
N SER A 103 0.00 33.44 27.21
CA SER A 103 -0.37 32.06 26.91
C SER A 103 0.05 31.10 28.03
N PHE A 104 -0.32 29.83 27.89
CA PHE A 104 0.01 28.77 28.83
C PHE A 104 0.64 27.59 28.11
N PHE A 105 1.62 26.95 28.75
CA PHE A 105 2.24 25.72 28.27
C PHE A 105 2.31 24.66 29.38
N ALA A 106 2.19 23.40 28.99
CA ALA A 106 2.47 22.24 29.83
C ALA A 106 3.54 21.42 29.13
N LEU A 107 4.61 21.07 29.85
CA LEU A 107 5.74 20.35 29.30
C LEU A 107 5.84 18.98 29.95
N PHE A 108 5.54 17.96 29.16
CA PHE A 108 5.66 16.56 29.53
C PHE A 108 7.06 16.05 29.21
N SER A 109 7.71 15.47 30.21
CA SER A 109 8.99 14.79 30.03
C SER A 109 8.86 13.59 29.10
N PRO A 110 9.92 13.25 28.35
CA PRO A 110 9.92 12.07 27.50
C PRO A 110 9.63 10.83 28.34
N ILE A 111 8.70 10.01 27.88
CA ILE A 111 8.38 8.72 28.52
C ILE A 111 9.32 7.63 28.00
N GLN A 112 9.32 6.47 28.68
CA GLN A 112 10.05 5.30 28.20
C GLN A 112 9.63 4.95 26.77
N THR A 113 10.60 4.84 25.87
CA THR A 113 10.36 4.50 24.47
C THR A 113 9.65 3.15 24.38
N PRO A 114 8.47 3.09 23.75
CA PRO A 114 7.74 1.84 23.65
C PRO A 114 8.44 0.88 22.68
N ALA A 115 8.23 -0.43 22.87
CA ALA A 115 8.77 -1.45 21.97
C ALA A 115 8.18 -1.33 20.56
N GLU A 116 6.89 -0.99 20.48
CA GLU A 116 6.11 -0.75 19.26
C GLU A 116 5.46 0.63 19.30
N HIS A 117 5.04 1.16 18.15
CA HIS A 117 4.28 2.42 18.11
C HIS A 117 3.05 2.32 19.01
N ARG A 118 2.86 3.31 19.89
CA ARG A 118 1.79 3.28 20.89
C ARG A 118 0.92 4.52 20.79
N ARG A 119 -0.39 4.31 20.56
CA ARG A 119 -1.39 5.37 20.69
C ARG A 119 -1.64 5.69 22.16
N ILE A 120 -1.51 6.96 22.51
CA ILE A 120 -1.74 7.51 23.85
C ILE A 120 -2.77 8.62 23.74
N LYS A 121 -3.72 8.61 24.67
CA LYS A 121 -4.79 9.61 24.72
C LYS A 121 -4.30 10.83 25.49
N LEU A 122 -4.37 12.00 24.87
CA LEU A 122 -4.20 13.29 25.54
C LEU A 122 -5.58 13.81 25.95
N ASN A 123 -5.87 13.77 27.25
CA ASN A 123 -7.05 14.42 27.81
C ASN A 123 -6.68 15.84 28.23
N ILE A 124 -7.48 16.83 27.85
CA ILE A 124 -7.25 18.23 28.20
C ILE A 124 -8.53 18.90 28.72
N ALA A 125 -8.38 19.67 29.79
CA ALA A 125 -9.41 20.50 30.39
C ALA A 125 -8.96 21.97 30.37
N VAL A 126 -9.57 22.78 29.52
CA VAL A 126 -9.24 24.21 29.36
C VAL A 126 -10.26 25.06 30.11
N TYR A 127 -9.77 25.95 30.98
CA TYR A 127 -10.59 26.76 31.88
C TYR A 127 -10.89 28.14 31.25
N ASP A 128 -12.00 28.22 30.51
CA ASP A 128 -12.53 29.49 30.02
C ASP A 128 -13.33 30.22 31.12
N PRO A 129 -13.49 31.55 31.04
CA PRO A 129 -14.37 32.29 31.96
C PRO A 129 -15.80 31.71 31.93
N GLY A 130 -16.26 31.18 33.08
CA GLY A 130 -17.61 30.64 33.25
C GLY A 130 -17.85 29.25 32.63
N ARG A 131 -16.86 28.59 32.01
CA ARG A 131 -17.01 27.24 31.45
C ARG A 131 -15.67 26.49 31.35
N THR A 132 -15.67 25.22 31.72
CA THR A 132 -14.55 24.31 31.41
C THR A 132 -14.83 23.56 30.11
N LYS A 133 -13.88 23.54 29.19
CA LYS A 133 -13.93 22.75 27.95
C LYS A 133 -13.07 21.52 28.11
N HIS A 134 -13.65 20.35 27.89
CA HIS A 134 -12.95 19.08 27.89
C HIS A 134 -12.83 18.55 26.47
N ALA A 135 -11.68 17.98 26.13
CA ALA A 135 -11.53 17.22 24.91
C ALA A 135 -10.48 16.12 25.06
N ASP A 136 -10.55 15.20 24.11
CA ASP A 136 -9.60 14.12 23.95
C ASP A 136 -8.93 14.24 22.58
N ALA A 137 -7.63 14.00 22.56
CA ALA A 137 -6.83 13.89 21.34
C ALA A 137 -5.98 12.61 21.40
N HIS A 138 -5.45 12.21 20.24
CA HIS A 138 -4.60 11.03 20.12
C HIS A 138 -3.19 11.42 19.71
N LEU A 139 -2.22 10.85 20.40
CA LEU A 139 -0.79 11.00 20.14
C LEU A 139 -0.21 9.63 19.79
N LEU A 140 0.69 9.58 18.81
CA LEU A 140 1.39 8.35 18.45
C LEU A 140 2.83 8.41 18.96
N PHE A 141 3.11 7.72 20.06
CA PHE A 141 4.46 7.60 20.57
C PHE A 141 5.22 6.57 19.75
N LEU A 142 6.33 7.00 19.14
CA LEU A 142 7.08 6.16 18.22
C LEU A 142 8.03 5.22 18.98
N SER A 143 8.15 3.98 18.52
CA SER A 143 9.23 3.09 18.91
C SER A 143 10.55 3.53 18.27
N LYS A 144 11.63 2.85 18.62
CA LYS A 144 12.89 2.99 17.87
C LYS A 144 12.71 2.50 16.43
N PRO A 145 13.41 3.11 15.45
CA PRO A 145 13.36 2.67 14.05
C PRO A 145 13.66 1.18 13.87
N GLU A 146 14.67 0.66 14.59
CA GLU A 146 15.07 -0.75 14.56
C GLU A 146 13.96 -1.76 14.97
N ASN A 147 12.92 -1.28 15.66
CA ASN A 147 11.78 -2.09 16.09
C ASN A 147 10.54 -1.91 15.19
N ALA A 148 10.55 -0.94 14.27
CA ALA A 148 9.44 -0.73 13.37
C ALA A 148 9.32 -1.92 12.41
N ARG A 149 8.09 -2.41 12.22
CA ARG A 149 7.80 -3.58 11.39
C ARG A 149 6.61 -3.31 10.49
N ILE A 150 6.67 -3.83 9.26
CA ILE A 150 5.55 -3.81 8.33
C ILE A 150 4.82 -5.15 8.42
N LYS A 151 3.52 -5.08 8.69
CA LYS A 151 2.64 -6.24 8.77
C LYS A 151 2.36 -6.80 7.37
N ARG A 152 2.41 -8.13 7.23
CA ARG A 152 2.21 -8.82 5.94
C ARG A 152 0.99 -9.74 5.87
N SER A 153 0.37 -10.03 7.00
CA SER A 153 -0.80 -10.90 7.11
C SER A 153 -1.96 -10.14 7.73
N PHE A 154 -3.11 -10.06 7.07
CA PHE A 154 -4.28 -9.32 7.54
C PHE A 154 -5.45 -10.26 7.74
N SER A 155 -6.09 -10.18 8.90
CA SER A 155 -7.30 -10.96 9.17
C SER A 155 -8.52 -10.35 8.47
N ARG A 156 -9.59 -11.14 8.31
CA ARG A 156 -10.89 -10.64 7.83
C ARG A 156 -11.39 -9.42 8.61
N GLN A 157 -11.28 -9.42 9.94
CA GLN A 157 -11.75 -8.30 10.77
C GLN A 157 -11.03 -7.00 10.40
N GLU A 158 -9.71 -7.07 10.22
CA GLU A 158 -8.91 -5.89 9.87
C GLU A 158 -9.23 -5.38 8.47
N LEU A 159 -9.51 -6.28 7.53
CA LEU A 159 -9.88 -5.94 6.16
C LEU A 159 -11.29 -5.33 6.05
N LEU A 160 -12.20 -5.68 6.98
CA LEU A 160 -13.51 -5.03 7.11
C LEU A 160 -13.38 -3.59 7.64
N GLU A 161 -12.46 -3.36 8.56
CA GLU A 161 -12.21 -2.03 9.12
C GLU A 161 -11.38 -1.14 8.17
N ASN A 162 -10.41 -1.74 7.48
CA ASN A 162 -9.47 -1.06 6.59
C ASN A 162 -9.31 -1.87 5.29
N PRO A 163 -10.16 -1.61 4.28
CA PRO A 163 -10.06 -2.28 2.99
C PRO A 163 -8.70 -2.03 2.33
N LEU A 164 -8.06 -3.11 1.88
CA LEU A 164 -6.76 -3.05 1.21
C LEU A 164 -6.89 -3.36 -0.29
N VAL A 165 -5.90 -2.89 -1.05
CA VAL A 165 -5.69 -3.21 -2.46
C VAL A 165 -4.35 -3.92 -2.58
N PHE A 166 -4.34 -5.02 -3.33
CA PHE A 166 -3.12 -5.72 -3.72
C PHE A 166 -2.62 -5.19 -5.06
N LEU A 167 -1.34 -4.82 -5.10
CA LEU A 167 -0.63 -4.36 -6.30
C LEU A 167 0.53 -5.32 -6.59
N ASP A 168 0.64 -5.73 -7.84
CA ASP A 168 1.83 -6.38 -8.37
C ASP A 168 2.11 -5.88 -9.79
N THR A 169 3.35 -5.96 -10.25
CA THR A 169 3.77 -5.35 -11.51
C THR A 169 4.78 -6.24 -12.24
N ASN A 170 4.82 -6.11 -13.57
CA ASN A 170 5.69 -6.95 -14.39
C ASN A 170 7.02 -6.28 -14.78
N GLY A 171 7.35 -5.12 -14.21
CA GLY A 171 8.54 -4.35 -14.60
C GLY A 171 8.51 -3.80 -16.03
N ARG A 172 7.36 -3.84 -16.73
CA ARG A 172 7.16 -3.23 -18.06
C ARG A 172 6.13 -2.11 -18.02
N GLY A 173 5.62 -1.75 -16.85
CA GLY A 173 4.58 -0.74 -16.68
C GLY A 173 3.16 -1.29 -16.63
N ALA A 174 2.95 -2.59 -16.82
CA ALA A 174 1.66 -3.22 -16.57
C ALA A 174 1.44 -3.37 -15.05
N MET A 175 0.19 -3.61 -14.65
CA MET A 175 -0.16 -3.89 -13.25
C MET A 175 -1.23 -4.96 -13.12
N LEU A 176 -1.13 -5.69 -12.02
CA LEU A 176 -2.21 -6.34 -11.32
C LEU A 176 -2.62 -5.40 -10.17
N HIS A 177 -3.88 -4.99 -10.11
CA HIS A 177 -4.38 -4.07 -9.09
C HIS A 177 -5.80 -4.47 -8.70
N ILE A 178 -6.00 -5.12 -7.56
CA ILE A 178 -7.33 -5.58 -7.13
C ILE A 178 -7.58 -5.32 -5.64
N PRO A 179 -8.83 -5.06 -5.22
CA PRO A 179 -9.18 -5.13 -3.81
C PRO A 179 -8.85 -6.51 -3.23
N VAL A 180 -8.35 -6.54 -1.99
CA VAL A 180 -8.13 -7.80 -1.25
C VAL A 180 -9.47 -8.49 -0.98
N SER A 181 -10.57 -7.74 -0.89
CA SER A 181 -11.92 -8.31 -0.95
C SER A 181 -12.15 -8.89 -2.34
N TRP A 182 -11.92 -10.20 -2.46
CA TRP A 182 -11.99 -10.93 -3.73
C TRP A 182 -13.30 -10.67 -4.46
N CYS A 183 -13.23 -10.45 -5.77
CA CYS A 183 -14.34 -10.13 -6.66
C CYS A 183 -15.05 -8.77 -6.44
N SER A 184 -14.68 -8.01 -5.40
CA SER A 184 -15.11 -6.62 -5.25
C SER A 184 -14.44 -5.71 -6.27
N LEU A 185 -15.15 -4.64 -6.64
CA LEU A 185 -14.72 -3.68 -7.65
C LEU A 185 -15.02 -2.28 -7.13
N ASN A 186 -13.99 -1.59 -6.64
CA ASN A 186 -14.10 -0.27 -6.03
C ASN A 186 -13.80 0.86 -7.02
N SER A 187 -12.98 0.57 -8.03
CA SER A 187 -12.51 1.51 -9.04
C SER A 187 -12.45 0.88 -10.43
N LYS A 188 -12.60 1.67 -11.50
CA LYS A 188 -12.34 1.31 -12.90
C LYS A 188 -10.91 0.89 -13.17
N TYR A 189 -9.98 1.19 -12.25
CA TYR A 189 -8.60 0.75 -12.31
C TYR A 189 -8.39 -0.67 -11.75
N ASP A 190 -9.40 -1.24 -11.09
CA ASP A 190 -9.30 -2.60 -10.55
C ASP A 190 -9.31 -3.62 -11.68
N ALA A 191 -8.22 -4.37 -11.80
CA ALA A 191 -8.02 -5.39 -12.82
C ALA A 191 -6.98 -6.43 -12.40
N LEU A 192 -7.26 -7.69 -12.74
CA LEU A 192 -6.28 -8.78 -12.75
C LEU A 192 -5.18 -8.53 -13.80
N ILE A 193 -5.52 -7.99 -14.97
CA ILE A 193 -4.55 -7.56 -15.97
C ILE A 193 -4.92 -6.17 -16.51
N ALA A 194 -4.10 -5.19 -16.16
CA ALA A 194 -3.98 -3.90 -16.84
C ALA A 194 -2.65 -3.89 -17.63
N ALA A 195 -2.71 -4.30 -18.90
CA ALA A 195 -1.54 -4.59 -19.73
C ALA A 195 -0.87 -3.33 -20.26
N ASN A 196 0.47 -3.31 -20.26
CA ASN A 196 1.23 -2.37 -21.08
C ASN A 196 1.47 -3.00 -22.46
N ILE A 197 0.73 -2.58 -23.49
CA ILE A 197 0.77 -3.21 -24.82
C ILE A 197 2.06 -2.92 -25.59
N HIS A 198 2.83 -1.90 -25.19
CA HIS A 198 4.09 -1.57 -25.85
C HIS A 198 5.25 -2.41 -25.30
N ASP A 199 6.15 -2.88 -26.18
CA ASP A 199 7.24 -3.78 -25.79
C ASP A 199 8.45 -3.04 -25.21
N GLU A 200 8.69 -1.79 -25.62
CA GLU A 200 9.92 -1.07 -25.27
C GLU A 200 9.74 0.02 -24.22
N TYR A 201 8.52 0.41 -23.85
CA TYR A 201 8.29 1.50 -22.90
C TYR A 201 6.88 1.46 -22.32
N PRO A 202 6.63 2.07 -21.16
CA PRO A 202 5.28 2.24 -20.62
C PRO A 202 4.40 3.14 -21.49
N VAL A 203 3.17 2.69 -21.75
CA VAL A 203 2.06 3.49 -22.28
C VAL A 203 0.82 3.28 -21.41
N ASP A 204 -0.24 4.01 -21.72
CA ASP A 204 -1.56 3.80 -21.15
C ASP A 204 -1.94 2.32 -21.15
N ARG A 205 -2.45 1.87 -20.00
CA ARG A 205 -2.74 0.46 -19.78
C ARG A 205 -4.05 0.07 -20.43
N LEU A 206 -4.06 -1.09 -21.06
CA LEU A 206 -5.26 -1.73 -21.60
C LEU A 206 -5.81 -2.69 -20.54
N ILE A 207 -7.02 -2.42 -20.04
CA ILE A 207 -7.73 -3.32 -19.12
C ILE A 207 -8.31 -4.47 -19.93
N LEU A 208 -7.91 -5.69 -19.59
CA LEU A 208 -8.29 -6.90 -20.30
C LEU A 208 -8.97 -7.94 -19.41
N PHE A 209 -8.47 -8.12 -18.19
CA PHE A 209 -9.01 -9.10 -17.25
C PHE A 209 -9.34 -8.38 -15.94
N THR A 210 -10.63 -8.20 -15.63
CA THR A 210 -11.09 -7.32 -14.55
C THR A 210 -11.23 -8.07 -13.22
N ARG A 211 -11.99 -9.18 -13.20
CA ARG A 211 -12.11 -10.05 -12.01
C ARG A 211 -12.37 -11.51 -12.40
N CYS A 212 -12.13 -12.44 -11.48
CA CYS A 212 -12.44 -13.85 -11.66
C CYS A 212 -13.40 -14.32 -10.56
N ARG A 213 -14.70 -14.36 -10.86
CA ARG A 213 -15.72 -14.85 -9.92
C ARG A 213 -15.51 -16.34 -9.67
N THR A 214 -15.58 -16.75 -8.41
CA THR A 214 -15.12 -18.08 -8.00
C THR A 214 -16.16 -18.73 -7.09
N TRP A 215 -16.52 -19.98 -7.38
CA TRP A 215 -17.42 -20.78 -6.54
C TRP A 215 -16.85 -22.17 -6.27
N ILE A 216 -17.12 -22.67 -5.07
CA ILE A 216 -16.92 -24.06 -4.69
C ILE A 216 -18.30 -24.73 -4.55
N VAL A 217 -18.47 -25.86 -5.21
CA VAL A 217 -19.71 -26.64 -5.19
C VAL A 217 -19.45 -28.06 -4.72
N PHE A 218 -20.19 -28.51 -3.71
CA PHE A 218 -20.14 -29.87 -3.19
C PHE A 218 -21.54 -30.36 -2.81
N GLN A 219 -21.96 -31.52 -3.33
CA GLN A 219 -23.26 -32.15 -3.05
C GLN A 219 -24.48 -31.21 -3.14
N GLY A 220 -24.48 -30.28 -4.08
CA GLY A 220 -25.57 -29.31 -4.28
C GLY A 220 -25.48 -28.05 -3.41
N PHE A 221 -24.54 -27.98 -2.45
CA PHE A 221 -24.17 -26.74 -1.77
C PHE A 221 -23.21 -25.95 -2.66
N SER A 222 -23.48 -24.66 -2.85
CA SER A 222 -22.69 -23.75 -3.69
C SER A 222 -22.29 -22.53 -2.88
N GLN A 223 -21.00 -22.32 -2.70
CA GLN A 223 -20.45 -21.19 -1.96
C GLN A 223 -19.64 -20.30 -2.90
N GLU A 224 -20.00 -19.02 -2.96
CA GLU A 224 -19.18 -17.99 -3.60
C GLU A 224 -17.97 -17.67 -2.71
N ILE A 225 -16.80 -17.53 -3.31
CA ILE A 225 -15.59 -17.07 -2.62
C ILE A 225 -15.66 -15.55 -2.49
N CYS A 226 -15.85 -15.10 -1.26
CA CYS A 226 -15.97 -13.69 -0.90
C CYS A 226 -15.35 -13.43 0.48
N LEU A 227 -15.42 -12.17 0.94
CA LEU A 227 -14.87 -11.73 2.22
C LEU A 227 -15.45 -12.51 3.43
N ASP A 228 -16.65 -13.07 3.34
CA ASP A 228 -17.26 -13.84 4.43
C ASP A 228 -16.59 -15.19 4.66
N CYS A 229 -15.96 -15.77 3.63
CA CYS A 229 -15.21 -17.01 3.74
C CYS A 229 -13.71 -16.78 3.99
N LEU A 230 -13.23 -15.53 3.93
CA LEU A 230 -11.82 -15.21 4.08
C LEU A 230 -11.40 -15.38 5.55
N ASP A 231 -10.31 -16.09 5.78
CA ASP A 231 -9.66 -16.20 7.09
C ASP A 231 -8.59 -15.09 7.21
N SER A 232 -7.66 -15.08 6.26
CA SER A 232 -6.60 -14.07 6.17
C SER A 232 -6.13 -13.83 4.73
N PHE A 233 -5.47 -12.69 4.54
CA PHE A 233 -4.72 -12.35 3.33
C PHE A 233 -3.26 -12.11 3.71
N GLU A 234 -2.34 -12.75 2.98
CA GLU A 234 -0.90 -12.56 3.11
C GLU A 234 -0.32 -12.03 1.80
N PHE A 235 0.74 -11.24 1.89
CA PHE A 235 1.52 -10.86 0.71
C PHE A 235 3.02 -11.02 0.98
N ASP A 236 3.76 -11.37 -0.07
CA ASP A 236 5.21 -11.32 -0.06
C ASP A 236 5.74 -10.03 -0.69
N CYS A 237 7.00 -9.72 -0.42
CA CYS A 237 7.65 -8.55 -0.97
C CYS A 237 8.23 -8.79 -2.38
N GLU A 238 8.14 -10.00 -2.92
CA GLU A 238 8.67 -10.38 -4.24
C GLU A 238 7.60 -10.43 -5.34
N GLY A 239 6.33 -10.14 -5.01
CA GLY A 239 5.22 -10.06 -5.95
C GLY A 239 4.29 -11.28 -5.93
N SER A 240 3.77 -11.67 -4.77
CA SER A 240 2.61 -12.57 -4.70
C SER A 240 1.68 -12.25 -3.52
N GLY A 241 0.38 -12.47 -3.75
CA GLY A 241 -0.66 -12.39 -2.75
C GLY A 241 -1.28 -13.77 -2.52
N VAL A 242 -1.58 -14.10 -1.28
CA VAL A 242 -2.20 -15.36 -0.88
C VAL A 242 -3.45 -15.08 -0.06
N TRP A 243 -4.58 -15.58 -0.51
CA TRP A 243 -5.85 -15.50 0.19
C TRP A 243 -6.15 -16.86 0.78
N HIS A 244 -6.28 -16.92 2.10
CA HIS A 244 -6.61 -18.10 2.85
C HIS A 244 -8.10 -18.10 3.17
N TYR A 245 -8.83 -19.09 2.66
CA TYR A 245 -10.28 -19.21 2.86
C TYR A 245 -10.61 -20.43 3.71
N ARG A 246 -11.67 -20.26 4.51
CA ARG A 246 -12.42 -21.35 5.13
C ARG A 246 -13.78 -21.42 4.45
N VAL A 247 -13.96 -22.37 3.56
CA VAL A 247 -15.13 -22.45 2.68
C VAL A 247 -16.07 -23.54 3.18
N PRO A 248 -17.29 -23.21 3.62
CA PRO A 248 -18.28 -24.22 4.01
C PRO A 248 -18.63 -25.15 2.84
N THR A 249 -18.79 -26.45 3.11
CA THR A 249 -19.19 -27.45 2.10
C THR A 249 -20.55 -28.11 2.43
N GLY A 250 -21.23 -27.63 3.47
CA GLY A 250 -22.49 -28.20 3.98
C GLY A 250 -22.26 -29.21 5.11
N GLN A 251 -23.35 -29.67 5.75
CA GLN A 251 -23.33 -30.69 6.82
C GLN A 251 -22.42 -30.38 8.04
N GLY A 252 -22.04 -29.12 8.24
CA GLY A 252 -21.09 -28.72 9.28
C GLY A 252 -19.62 -28.89 8.89
N GLU A 253 -19.34 -29.34 7.66
CA GLU A 253 -17.99 -29.48 7.10
C GLU A 253 -17.55 -28.22 6.35
N HIS A 254 -16.23 -28.08 6.19
CA HIS A 254 -15.60 -27.04 5.39
C HIS A 254 -14.31 -27.54 4.73
N ILE A 255 -13.78 -26.76 3.78
CA ILE A 255 -12.42 -26.93 3.26
C ILE A 255 -11.58 -25.71 3.61
N LEU A 256 -10.27 -25.92 3.66
CA LEU A 256 -9.29 -24.83 3.57
C LEU A 256 -8.88 -24.67 2.12
N PHE A 257 -8.94 -23.45 1.62
CA PHE A 257 -8.76 -23.15 0.20
C PHE A 257 -7.90 -21.91 0.05
N ASP A 258 -6.80 -22.04 -0.70
CA ASP A 258 -5.88 -20.95 -0.98
C ASP A 258 -6.08 -20.48 -2.42
N ILE A 259 -6.13 -19.15 -2.60
CA ILE A 259 -5.91 -18.52 -3.90
C ILE A 259 -4.58 -17.80 -3.85
N ILE A 260 -3.65 -18.16 -4.72
CA ILE A 260 -2.35 -17.52 -4.88
C ILE A 260 -2.36 -16.76 -6.20
N LEU A 261 -2.02 -15.48 -6.17
CA LEU A 261 -2.04 -14.61 -7.33
C LEU A 261 -0.71 -13.88 -7.49
N GLN A 262 -0.19 -13.90 -8.71
CA GLN A 262 1.08 -13.26 -9.06
C GLN A 262 1.02 -12.73 -10.50
N MET A 263 1.64 -11.56 -10.72
CA MET A 263 1.96 -11.07 -12.05
C MET A 263 3.30 -11.64 -12.53
N VAL A 264 3.33 -12.09 -13.78
CA VAL A 264 4.54 -12.70 -14.35
C VAL A 264 5.54 -11.61 -14.73
N ALA A 265 6.73 -11.63 -14.12
CA ALA A 265 7.79 -10.67 -14.40
C ALA A 265 8.15 -10.62 -15.90
N GLY A 266 8.11 -9.42 -16.48
CA GLY A 266 8.41 -9.17 -17.90
C GLY A 266 7.28 -9.51 -18.88
N GLU A 267 6.12 -9.97 -18.41
CA GLU A 267 5.02 -10.44 -19.26
C GLU A 267 3.70 -9.80 -18.83
N ASN A 268 2.80 -9.51 -19.78
CA ASN A 268 1.46 -9.02 -19.45
C ASN A 268 0.57 -10.22 -19.08
N ALA A 269 1.00 -10.96 -18.07
CA ALA A 269 0.37 -12.20 -17.67
C ALA A 269 0.20 -12.27 -16.16
N VAL A 270 -0.84 -12.97 -15.72
CA VAL A 270 -1.02 -13.37 -14.32
C VAL A 270 -1.21 -14.87 -14.23
N ARG A 271 -0.83 -15.40 -13.07
CA ARG A 271 -1.04 -16.78 -12.68
C ARG A 271 -1.88 -16.81 -11.42
N LEU A 272 -3.00 -17.52 -11.48
CA LEU A 272 -3.88 -17.79 -10.34
C LEU A 272 -3.76 -19.27 -10.01
N VAL A 273 -3.28 -19.61 -8.82
CA VAL A 273 -3.27 -20.99 -8.31
C VAL A 273 -4.38 -21.14 -7.29
N PHE A 274 -5.24 -22.11 -7.53
CA PHE A 274 -6.33 -22.49 -6.63
C PHE A 274 -5.94 -23.82 -6.01
N ARG A 275 -5.77 -23.84 -4.69
CA ARG A 275 -5.34 -25.03 -3.96
C ARG A 275 -6.32 -25.37 -2.87
N ARG A 276 -6.74 -26.62 -2.80
CA ARG A 276 -7.42 -27.14 -1.61
C ARG A 276 -6.38 -27.80 -0.72
N LEU A 277 -6.28 -27.36 0.52
CA LEU A 277 -5.35 -27.95 1.50
C LEU A 277 -5.92 -29.26 2.05
N SER A 278 -5.04 -30.16 2.50
CA SER A 278 -5.43 -31.39 3.19
C SER A 278 -6.37 -31.15 4.38
N ASP A 279 -7.26 -32.11 4.61
CA ASP A 279 -8.11 -32.22 5.79
C ASP A 279 -7.31 -32.25 7.10
N GLY A 280 -6.02 -32.61 7.05
CA GLY A 280 -5.15 -32.68 8.23
C GLY A 280 -5.71 -33.58 9.34
N ASN A 281 -6.59 -34.54 9.01
CA ASN A 281 -7.37 -35.35 9.94
C ASN A 281 -8.26 -34.54 10.93
N ASP A 282 -8.78 -33.37 10.53
CA ASP A 282 -9.81 -32.64 11.31
C ASP A 282 -11.21 -33.13 10.90
N ASP A 283 -11.96 -33.69 11.86
CA ASP A 283 -13.31 -34.23 11.64
C ASP A 283 -14.34 -33.21 11.12
N ARG A 284 -14.03 -31.91 11.18
CA ARG A 284 -14.87 -30.84 10.62
C ARG A 284 -14.48 -30.45 9.20
N ARG A 285 -13.44 -31.05 8.63
CA ARG A 285 -12.99 -30.80 7.27
C ARG A 285 -13.44 -31.92 6.36
N LEU A 286 -13.85 -31.53 5.15
CA LEU A 286 -14.20 -32.48 4.12
C LEU A 286 -12.97 -33.33 3.75
N LEU A 287 -13.13 -34.65 3.80
CA LEU A 287 -12.08 -35.63 3.53
C LEU A 287 -11.38 -35.43 2.19
N ASP A 288 -10.07 -35.69 2.16
CA ASP A 288 -9.22 -35.46 0.98
C ASP A 288 -9.67 -36.22 -0.27
N ASP A 289 -10.28 -37.41 -0.13
CA ASP A 289 -10.75 -38.22 -1.26
C ASP A 289 -11.98 -37.64 -1.99
N LYS A 290 -12.75 -36.76 -1.32
CA LYS A 290 -13.98 -36.16 -1.84
C LYS A 290 -13.68 -34.97 -2.71
N ALA A 291 -13.77 -35.09 -4.03
CA ALA A 291 -13.55 -33.93 -4.91
C ALA A 291 -14.65 -32.86 -4.75
N VAL A 292 -14.26 -31.59 -4.70
CA VAL A 292 -15.17 -30.43 -4.80
C VAL A 292 -15.10 -29.87 -6.22
N LYS A 293 -16.22 -29.35 -6.74
CA LYS A 293 -16.27 -28.69 -8.04
C LYS A 293 -15.87 -27.23 -7.88
N LEU A 294 -14.84 -26.81 -8.61
CA LEU A 294 -14.41 -25.41 -8.71
C LEU A 294 -14.97 -24.80 -9.99
N ILE A 295 -15.62 -23.64 -9.87
CA ILE A 295 -16.15 -22.86 -10.99
C ILE A 295 -15.47 -21.49 -11.01
N LEU A 296 -14.85 -21.14 -12.14
CA LEU A 296 -14.16 -19.86 -12.33
C LEU A 296 -14.79 -19.10 -13.49
N ARG A 297 -15.31 -17.90 -13.26
CA ARG A 297 -15.96 -17.08 -14.29
C ARG A 297 -15.24 -15.74 -14.46
N PRO A 298 -14.44 -15.58 -15.54
CA PRO A 298 -13.75 -14.34 -15.84
C PRO A 298 -14.69 -13.24 -16.32
N ASP A 299 -14.58 -12.05 -15.72
CA ASP A 299 -15.10 -10.81 -16.27
C ASP A 299 -13.96 -10.06 -16.96
N ILE A 300 -14.16 -9.74 -18.23
CA ILE A 300 -13.17 -9.15 -19.13
C ILE A 300 -13.68 -7.83 -19.70
N GLU A 301 -12.73 -7.00 -20.12
CA GLU A 301 -12.98 -5.74 -20.79
C GLU A 301 -11.97 -5.56 -21.93
N TYR A 302 -12.14 -4.51 -22.72
CA TYR A 302 -11.13 -4.04 -23.66
C TYR A 302 -11.24 -2.52 -23.73
N ARG A 303 -10.49 -1.83 -22.86
CA ARG A 303 -10.54 -0.36 -22.76
C ARG A 303 -9.25 0.23 -22.20
N ASN A 304 -9.02 1.51 -22.48
CA ASN A 304 -8.04 2.29 -21.73
C ASN A 304 -8.44 2.33 -20.24
N PHE A 305 -7.46 2.21 -19.35
CA PHE A 305 -7.66 2.27 -17.90
C PHE A 305 -8.30 3.58 -17.39
N HIS A 306 -8.21 4.68 -18.14
CA HIS A 306 -8.92 5.93 -17.83
C HIS A 306 -10.38 5.99 -18.31
N ASP A 307 -10.84 5.03 -19.11
CA ASP A 307 -12.20 4.98 -19.62
C ASP A 307 -13.07 3.97 -18.84
N THR A 308 -14.37 3.97 -19.14
CA THR A 308 -15.35 2.96 -18.70
C THR A 308 -15.91 2.21 -19.90
N THR A 309 -16.22 0.94 -19.72
CA THR A 309 -16.89 0.14 -20.76
C THR A 309 -18.36 0.48 -20.76
N LYS A 310 -18.91 0.80 -21.95
CA LYS A 310 -20.34 1.00 -22.16
C LYS A 310 -20.80 0.04 -23.26
N ALA A 311 -21.51 -1.00 -22.87
CA ALA A 311 -21.91 -2.12 -23.73
C ALA A 311 -22.69 -1.64 -24.98
N TYR A 312 -23.60 -0.68 -24.78
CA TYR A 312 -24.46 -0.11 -25.82
C TYR A 312 -23.69 0.68 -26.90
N LYS A 313 -22.41 1.00 -26.70
CA LYS A 313 -21.58 1.69 -27.72
C LYS A 313 -21.05 0.76 -28.80
N GLY A 314 -21.45 -0.52 -28.80
CA GLY A 314 -21.00 -1.53 -29.76
C GLY A 314 -20.43 -2.82 -29.14
N PRO A 315 -19.73 -2.80 -27.98
CA PRO A 315 -19.18 -4.01 -27.36
C PRO A 315 -20.17 -5.17 -27.23
N GLU A 316 -21.44 -4.89 -26.92
CA GLU A 316 -22.48 -5.92 -26.76
C GLU A 316 -22.68 -6.80 -28.01
N HIS A 317 -22.35 -6.27 -29.19
CA HIS A 317 -22.45 -6.98 -30.47
C HIS A 317 -21.10 -7.51 -30.98
N SER A 318 -20.02 -6.78 -30.72
CA SER A 318 -18.69 -7.12 -31.27
C SER A 318 -17.94 -8.12 -30.39
N TRP A 319 -18.01 -8.00 -29.07
CA TRP A 319 -17.19 -8.81 -28.16
C TRP A 319 -17.55 -10.29 -28.15
N PRO A 320 -18.84 -10.71 -28.16
CA PRO A 320 -19.18 -12.13 -28.24
C PRO A 320 -18.62 -12.82 -29.49
N LYS A 321 -18.47 -12.08 -30.60
CA LYS A 321 -17.91 -12.59 -31.87
C LYS A 321 -16.38 -12.62 -31.88
N ALA A 322 -15.75 -11.94 -30.93
CA ALA A 322 -14.30 -11.86 -30.77
C ALA A 322 -13.75 -12.92 -29.79
N VAL A 323 -14.60 -13.84 -29.32
CA VAL A 323 -14.21 -14.95 -28.44
C VAL A 323 -14.02 -16.22 -29.27
N PHE A 324 -12.84 -16.83 -29.13
CA PHE A 324 -12.47 -18.10 -29.74
C PHE A 324 -12.25 -19.12 -28.61
N THR A 325 -13.06 -20.17 -28.58
CA THR A 325 -13.06 -21.15 -27.49
C THR A 325 -12.14 -22.33 -27.78
N GLN A 326 -11.56 -22.88 -26.72
CA GLN A 326 -10.74 -24.09 -26.70
C GLN A 326 -11.26 -25.01 -25.59
N ALA A 327 -10.81 -26.26 -25.55
CA ALA A 327 -11.29 -27.22 -24.55
C ALA A 327 -11.00 -26.76 -23.11
N ASP A 328 -9.82 -26.18 -22.90
CA ASP A 328 -9.29 -25.76 -21.60
C ASP A 328 -9.21 -24.23 -21.45
N GLY A 329 -9.80 -23.45 -22.37
CA GLY A 329 -9.49 -22.03 -22.50
C GLY A 329 -10.35 -21.24 -23.48
N PHE A 330 -10.05 -19.95 -23.56
CA PHE A 330 -10.54 -19.07 -24.62
C PHE A 330 -9.51 -17.98 -24.95
N THR A 331 -9.62 -17.42 -26.15
CA THR A 331 -8.94 -16.20 -26.58
C THR A 331 -9.99 -15.15 -26.91
N PHE A 332 -9.83 -13.94 -26.38
CA PHE A 332 -10.65 -12.76 -26.66
C PHE A 332 -9.82 -11.72 -27.40
N ALA A 333 -10.17 -11.40 -28.64
CA ALA A 333 -9.35 -10.55 -29.52
C ALA A 333 -10.21 -9.54 -30.32
N PRO A 334 -10.76 -8.50 -29.67
CA PRO A 334 -11.69 -7.57 -30.31
C PRO A 334 -11.03 -6.65 -31.37
N GLU A 335 -9.74 -6.33 -31.21
CA GLU A 335 -8.98 -5.50 -32.17
C GLU A 335 -7.68 -6.19 -32.64
N GLY A 336 -7.69 -7.53 -32.73
CA GLY A 336 -6.54 -8.29 -33.25
C GLY A 336 -5.54 -8.72 -32.17
N GLU A 337 -4.26 -8.43 -32.36
CA GLU A 337 -3.15 -9.10 -31.65
C GLU A 337 -3.00 -8.73 -30.16
N ASN A 338 -3.69 -7.69 -29.68
CA ASN A 338 -3.64 -7.21 -28.28
C ASN A 338 -4.74 -7.80 -27.39
N GLY A 339 -5.20 -9.02 -27.72
CA GLY A 339 -6.24 -9.73 -26.99
C GLY A 339 -5.80 -10.36 -25.67
N LEU A 340 -6.72 -11.07 -25.03
CA LEU A 340 -6.50 -11.86 -23.81
C LEU A 340 -6.65 -13.35 -24.12
N SER A 341 -5.71 -14.18 -23.69
CA SER A 341 -5.86 -15.64 -23.66
C SER A 341 -5.93 -16.12 -22.23
N VAL A 342 -6.86 -17.01 -21.92
CA VAL A 342 -7.05 -17.59 -20.58
C VAL A 342 -7.21 -19.09 -20.70
N ASN A 343 -6.43 -19.84 -19.92
CA ASN A 343 -6.47 -21.30 -19.88
C ASN A 343 -6.48 -21.79 -18.42
N LEU A 344 -7.12 -22.93 -18.17
CA LEU A 344 -7.15 -23.60 -16.86
C LEU A 344 -6.54 -25.01 -16.98
N SER A 345 -5.52 -25.29 -16.16
CA SER A 345 -4.94 -26.64 -16.09
C SER A 345 -5.97 -27.65 -15.57
N ASN A 346 -6.09 -28.80 -16.22
CA ASN A 346 -7.01 -29.88 -15.83
C ASN A 346 -8.48 -29.43 -15.68
N GLY A 347 -8.89 -28.44 -16.48
CA GLY A 347 -10.26 -27.92 -16.48
C GLY A 347 -10.88 -27.91 -17.88
N VAL A 348 -12.18 -27.64 -17.91
CA VAL A 348 -12.94 -27.47 -19.15
C VAL A 348 -13.53 -26.07 -19.18
N PHE A 349 -13.41 -25.38 -20.30
CA PHE A 349 -14.10 -24.12 -20.54
C PHE A 349 -15.49 -24.37 -21.13
N VAL A 350 -16.50 -23.75 -20.53
CA VAL A 350 -17.90 -23.77 -20.99
C VAL A 350 -18.26 -22.39 -21.50
N SER A 351 -18.55 -22.30 -22.79
CA SER A 351 -18.99 -21.07 -23.44
C SER A 351 -20.41 -20.71 -23.00
N GLU A 352 -20.54 -19.63 -22.25
CA GLU A 352 -21.83 -19.12 -21.78
C GLU A 352 -21.72 -17.61 -21.59
N PRO A 353 -21.83 -16.81 -22.67
CA PRO A 353 -21.62 -15.38 -22.61
C PRO A 353 -22.64 -14.67 -21.70
N GLU A 354 -22.17 -13.72 -20.89
CA GLU A 354 -23.00 -12.90 -19.99
C GLU A 354 -22.52 -11.44 -20.00
N TRP A 355 -23.47 -10.51 -20.00
CA TRP A 355 -23.21 -9.11 -19.70
C TRP A 355 -23.73 -8.77 -18.30
N LYS A 356 -22.90 -8.06 -17.56
CA LYS A 356 -23.30 -7.34 -16.35
C LYS A 356 -23.31 -5.85 -16.65
N TYR A 357 -24.47 -5.23 -16.49
CA TYR A 357 -24.65 -3.82 -16.77
C TYR A 357 -24.60 -3.01 -15.48
N MET A 358 -24.13 -1.76 -15.56
CA MET A 358 -24.16 -0.79 -14.46
C MET A 358 -23.42 -1.29 -13.20
N GLU A 359 -22.26 -1.93 -13.36
CA GLU A 359 -21.39 -2.25 -12.24
C GLU A 359 -20.83 -0.94 -11.65
N TYR A 360 -21.28 -0.61 -10.44
CA TYR A 360 -21.00 0.65 -9.77
C TYR A 360 -19.61 0.67 -9.12
N ARG A 361 -18.83 1.74 -9.36
CA ARG A 361 -17.49 1.96 -8.80
C ARG A 361 -17.51 3.10 -7.77
N PRO A 362 -17.56 2.81 -6.46
CA PRO A 362 -17.73 3.83 -5.42
C PRO A 362 -16.62 4.89 -5.40
N LEU A 363 -15.37 4.52 -5.70
CA LEU A 363 -14.26 5.49 -5.72
C LEU A 363 -14.37 6.49 -6.87
N GLU A 364 -15.02 6.12 -7.97
CA GLU A 364 -15.23 7.03 -9.10
C GLU A 364 -16.33 8.03 -8.79
N ALA A 365 -17.39 7.59 -8.11
CA ALA A 365 -18.42 8.49 -7.63
C ALA A 365 -17.87 9.51 -6.62
N GLU A 366 -17.02 9.07 -5.68
CA GLU A 366 -16.35 9.97 -4.72
C GLU A 366 -15.49 11.03 -5.42
N ARG A 367 -14.86 10.66 -6.54
CA ARG A 367 -14.04 11.55 -7.38
C ARG A 367 -14.86 12.43 -8.31
N GLY A 368 -16.19 12.29 -8.35
CA GLY A 368 -17.07 13.01 -9.28
C GLY A 368 -16.93 12.56 -10.75
N LEU A 369 -16.47 11.33 -10.97
CA LEU A 369 -16.36 10.70 -12.29
C LEU A 369 -17.56 9.77 -12.54
N ASP A 370 -17.73 9.33 -13.79
CA ASP A 370 -18.72 8.30 -14.16
C ASP A 370 -18.41 6.98 -13.43
N PRO A 371 -19.28 6.53 -12.50
CA PRO A 371 -19.01 5.35 -11.67
C PRO A 371 -19.52 4.05 -12.29
N ASP A 372 -20.35 4.10 -13.34
CA ASP A 372 -21.02 2.92 -13.85
C ASP A 372 -20.24 2.34 -15.05
N SER A 373 -19.98 1.04 -15.04
CA SER A 373 -19.32 0.34 -16.17
C SER A 373 -20.00 -0.98 -16.45
N ASP A 374 -19.97 -1.41 -17.70
CA ASP A 374 -20.48 -2.73 -18.10
C ASP A 374 -19.34 -3.75 -18.20
N LEU A 375 -19.59 -5.00 -17.83
CA LEU A 375 -18.61 -6.08 -17.85
C LEU A 375 -19.12 -7.24 -18.70
N PHE A 376 -18.21 -7.86 -19.46
CA PHE A 376 -18.52 -9.02 -20.28
C PHE A 376 -17.82 -10.26 -19.74
N SER A 377 -18.51 -11.39 -19.73
CA SER A 377 -17.97 -12.69 -19.33
C SER A 377 -18.19 -13.69 -20.46
N PRO A 378 -17.15 -14.25 -21.09
CA PRO A 378 -17.30 -15.20 -22.21
C PRO A 378 -17.94 -16.54 -21.81
N GLY A 379 -17.80 -16.92 -20.55
CA GLY A 379 -18.19 -18.23 -20.05
C GLY A 379 -17.47 -18.51 -18.73
N TYR A 380 -17.39 -19.79 -18.36
CA TYR A 380 -16.77 -20.20 -17.11
C TYR A 380 -15.97 -21.49 -17.27
N PHE A 381 -14.98 -21.66 -16.42
CA PHE A 381 -14.23 -22.89 -16.28
C PHE A 381 -14.83 -23.78 -15.22
N VAL A 382 -14.72 -25.09 -15.42
CA VAL A 382 -15.07 -26.12 -14.43
C VAL A 382 -13.93 -27.09 -14.27
N THR A 383 -13.62 -27.43 -13.03
CA THR A 383 -12.75 -28.56 -12.68
C THR A 383 -13.16 -29.15 -11.33
N PHE A 384 -12.54 -30.26 -10.95
CA PHE A 384 -12.73 -30.93 -9.68
C PHE A 384 -11.40 -31.05 -8.96
N ILE A 385 -11.36 -30.67 -7.69
CA ILE A 385 -10.14 -30.67 -6.87
C ILE A 385 -10.35 -31.49 -5.58
N LYS A 386 -9.40 -32.37 -5.29
CA LYS A 386 -9.31 -33.13 -4.04
C LYS A 386 -8.43 -32.42 -3.01
N GLY A 387 -8.31 -32.99 -1.82
CA GLY A 387 -7.33 -32.53 -0.84
C GLY A 387 -5.89 -32.61 -1.38
N ASP A 388 -5.08 -31.61 -1.06
CA ASP A 388 -3.70 -31.43 -1.53
C ASP A 388 -3.54 -31.32 -3.07
N GLU A 389 -4.62 -31.06 -3.80
CA GLU A 389 -4.56 -30.76 -5.23
C GLU A 389 -4.61 -29.25 -5.50
N GLU A 390 -3.99 -28.86 -6.61
CA GLU A 390 -4.04 -27.50 -7.13
C GLU A 390 -4.34 -27.47 -8.62
N VAL A 391 -4.95 -26.37 -9.05
CA VAL A 391 -5.17 -26.04 -10.46
C VAL A 391 -4.73 -24.61 -10.72
N VAL A 392 -4.24 -24.35 -11.92
CA VAL A 392 -3.64 -23.09 -12.32
C VAL A 392 -4.44 -22.49 -13.46
N LEU A 393 -4.96 -21.29 -13.26
CA LEU A 393 -5.48 -20.44 -14.32
C LEU A 393 -4.37 -19.48 -14.76
N SER A 394 -3.99 -19.58 -16.03
CA SER A 394 -3.01 -18.70 -16.66
C SER A 394 -3.74 -17.74 -17.60
N ALA A 395 -3.48 -16.45 -17.44
CA ALA A 395 -4.04 -15.41 -18.31
C ALA A 395 -2.91 -14.55 -18.89
N HIS A 396 -2.94 -14.31 -20.19
CA HIS A 396 -1.90 -13.58 -20.92
C HIS A 396 -2.51 -12.56 -21.89
N ALA A 397 -2.00 -11.34 -21.88
CA ALA A 397 -2.39 -10.26 -22.78
C ALA A 397 -1.34 -10.01 -23.88
N GLY A 398 -1.82 -9.91 -25.13
CA GLY A 398 -0.99 -9.73 -26.32
C GLY A 398 -0.29 -11.02 -26.77
N LYS A 399 0.85 -10.90 -27.47
CA LYS A 399 1.63 -12.05 -27.95
C LYS A 399 2.33 -12.77 -26.80
N ALA A 400 2.08 -14.06 -26.64
CA ALA A 400 2.81 -14.91 -25.70
C ALA A 400 4.28 -14.99 -26.13
N LYS A 401 5.20 -14.60 -25.25
CA LYS A 401 6.63 -14.87 -25.46
C LYS A 401 6.86 -16.28 -24.93
N ASN A 402 7.29 -17.21 -25.78
CA ASN A 402 7.64 -18.59 -25.40
C ASN A 402 8.88 -18.61 -24.49
N LYS A 403 8.78 -18.11 -23.26
CA LYS A 403 9.78 -18.31 -22.22
C LYS A 403 9.29 -19.41 -21.29
N LYS A 404 10.19 -20.31 -20.90
CA LYS A 404 9.89 -21.34 -19.91
C LYS A 404 9.46 -20.64 -18.63
N GLU A 405 8.23 -20.92 -18.19
CA GLU A 405 7.69 -20.43 -16.93
C GLU A 405 8.68 -20.73 -15.80
N LYS A 406 9.12 -19.67 -15.11
CA LYS A 406 9.80 -19.88 -13.83
C LYS A 406 8.74 -20.39 -12.86
N ARG A 407 9.07 -21.51 -12.21
CA ARG A 407 8.28 -22.09 -11.11
C ARG A 407 8.02 -20.98 -10.08
N ILE A 408 6.78 -20.89 -9.59
CA ILE A 408 6.42 -20.00 -8.46
C ILE A 408 7.51 -20.16 -7.40
N ILE A 409 8.12 -19.04 -6.99
CA ILE A 409 9.10 -19.06 -5.92
C ILE A 409 8.40 -19.67 -4.71
N SER A 410 8.92 -20.81 -4.27
CA SER A 410 8.42 -21.55 -3.13
C SER A 410 8.36 -20.63 -1.92
N ARG A 411 7.17 -20.56 -1.30
CA ARG A 411 6.86 -20.02 0.03
C ARG A 411 8.12 -19.65 0.81
N SER A 412 8.52 -18.37 0.75
CA SER A 412 9.54 -17.87 1.69
C SER A 412 8.97 -18.01 3.10
N GLU A 413 9.83 -18.31 4.08
CA GLU A 413 9.43 -18.59 5.45
C GLU A 413 8.42 -17.57 5.98
N HIS A 414 7.34 -18.06 6.60
CA HIS A 414 6.25 -17.29 7.19
C HIS A 414 6.75 -16.28 8.22
N THR A 415 7.26 -15.16 7.76
CA THR A 415 7.61 -14.01 8.59
C THR A 415 6.39 -13.08 8.60
N LEU A 416 5.66 -13.03 9.72
CA LEU A 416 4.43 -12.21 9.80
C LEU A 416 4.69 -10.71 9.60
N SER A 417 5.94 -10.29 9.75
CA SER A 417 6.37 -8.92 9.49
C SER A 417 7.81 -8.86 8.98
N VAL A 418 8.14 -7.74 8.34
CA VAL A 418 9.48 -7.40 7.83
C VAL A 418 9.92 -6.05 8.37
N THR A 419 11.21 -5.75 8.28
CA THR A 419 11.72 -4.41 8.60
C THR A 419 11.17 -3.39 7.60
N VAL A 420 11.14 -2.11 8.00
CA VAL A 420 10.68 -1.03 7.12
C VAL A 420 11.63 -0.89 5.93
N GLU A 421 12.94 -1.01 6.18
CA GLU A 421 13.99 -0.91 5.17
C GLU A 421 13.87 -2.00 4.10
N ASP A 422 13.71 -3.27 4.51
CA ASP A 422 13.56 -4.39 3.56
C ASP A 422 12.26 -4.27 2.76
N SER A 423 11.16 -3.89 3.43
CA SER A 423 9.87 -3.69 2.78
C SER A 423 9.93 -2.58 1.73
N LEU A 424 10.58 -1.46 2.05
CA LEU A 424 10.74 -0.34 1.11
C LEU A 424 11.67 -0.72 -0.03
N ALA A 425 12.78 -1.41 0.24
CA ALA A 425 13.72 -1.85 -0.79
C ALA A 425 13.05 -2.74 -1.84
N CYS A 426 12.15 -3.63 -1.41
CA CYS A 426 11.35 -4.46 -2.30
C CYS A 426 10.26 -3.65 -3.02
N ALA A 427 9.55 -2.78 -2.30
CA ALA A 427 8.50 -1.95 -2.89
C ALA A 427 8.99 -1.06 -4.05
N LEU A 428 10.26 -0.64 -4.03
CA LEU A 428 10.88 0.12 -5.12
C LEU A 428 10.82 -0.65 -6.46
N ASP A 429 10.95 -1.97 -6.45
CA ASP A 429 11.00 -2.77 -7.69
C ASP A 429 9.68 -2.69 -8.47
N HIS A 430 8.54 -2.54 -7.78
CA HIS A 430 7.24 -2.45 -8.44
C HIS A 430 7.11 -1.23 -9.35
N TYR A 431 7.82 -0.14 -9.05
CA TYR A 431 7.74 1.11 -9.81
C TYR A 431 8.80 1.22 -10.90
N VAL A 432 9.85 0.39 -10.88
CA VAL A 432 10.88 0.37 -11.91
C VAL A 432 10.34 -0.33 -13.16
N SER A 433 10.49 0.32 -14.31
CA SER A 433 10.03 -0.21 -15.60
C SER A 433 11.12 -0.19 -16.66
N GLU A 434 11.12 -1.20 -17.52
CA GLU A 434 12.02 -1.27 -18.68
C GLU A 434 11.67 -0.21 -19.72
N ARG A 435 12.70 0.43 -20.28
CA ARG A 435 12.58 1.41 -21.37
C ARG A 435 13.67 1.23 -22.42
N GLY A 436 13.47 0.28 -23.34
CA GLY A 436 14.46 -0.14 -24.34
C GLY A 436 15.73 -0.68 -23.68
N ARG A 437 16.87 0.00 -23.89
CA ARG A 437 18.13 -0.32 -23.21
C ARG A 437 18.32 0.38 -21.85
N TYR A 438 17.34 1.17 -21.44
CA TYR A 438 17.33 1.95 -20.21
C TYR A 438 16.19 1.49 -19.29
N LYS A 439 16.03 2.19 -18.17
CA LYS A 439 14.90 2.03 -17.25
C LYS A 439 14.25 3.38 -16.98
N SER A 440 13.00 3.34 -16.55
CA SER A 440 12.23 4.49 -16.07
C SER A 440 11.47 4.11 -14.80
N VAL A 441 10.74 5.08 -14.23
CA VAL A 441 9.95 4.88 -13.01
C VAL A 441 8.50 5.25 -13.29
N ILE A 442 7.58 4.33 -13.03
CA ILE A 442 6.14 4.64 -12.98
C ILE A 442 5.91 5.51 -11.75
N ALA A 443 5.44 6.75 -11.94
CA ALA A 443 5.37 7.73 -10.86
C ALA A 443 4.34 7.38 -9.78
N GLY A 444 3.33 6.58 -10.12
CA GLY A 444 2.34 6.11 -9.18
C GLY A 444 1.24 5.31 -9.85
N TYR A 445 1.09 4.05 -9.46
CA TYR A 445 -0.07 3.25 -9.83
C TYR A 445 -1.32 3.73 -9.04
N PRO A 446 -2.53 3.62 -9.61
CA PRO A 446 -2.81 3.13 -10.96
C PRO A 446 -2.75 4.19 -12.07
N TRP A 447 -2.62 5.49 -11.75
CA TRP A 447 -2.90 6.57 -12.69
C TRP A 447 -1.77 6.98 -13.61
N PHE A 448 -0.54 6.96 -13.13
CA PHE A 448 0.55 7.65 -13.80
C PHE A 448 1.41 6.70 -14.63
N LEU A 449 2.06 7.29 -15.63
CA LEU A 449 3.20 6.74 -16.37
C LEU A 449 4.50 7.31 -15.78
N ASP A 450 5.53 7.53 -16.59
CA ASP A 450 6.81 8.02 -16.11
C ASP A 450 6.95 9.55 -16.14
N TRP A 451 7.23 10.10 -14.96
CA TRP A 451 7.40 11.53 -14.71
C TRP A 451 8.84 11.80 -14.29
N GLY A 452 9.50 12.75 -14.93
CA GLY A 452 10.94 13.00 -14.78
C GLY A 452 11.34 13.44 -13.39
N ARG A 453 10.66 14.45 -12.83
CA ARG A 453 10.89 14.91 -11.46
C ARG A 453 10.77 13.76 -10.45
N ASP A 454 9.66 13.02 -10.50
CA ASP A 454 9.39 11.91 -9.58
C ASP A 454 10.41 10.79 -9.74
N SER A 455 10.76 10.44 -10.98
CA SER A 455 11.79 9.43 -11.27
C SER A 455 13.15 9.78 -10.68
N LEU A 456 13.55 11.06 -10.75
CA LEU A 456 14.86 11.50 -10.23
C LEU A 456 14.89 11.54 -8.70
N ILE A 457 13.78 11.92 -8.05
CA ILE A 457 13.64 11.83 -6.59
C ILE A 457 13.69 10.37 -6.16
N PHE A 458 12.89 9.51 -6.81
CA PHE A 458 12.80 8.08 -6.55
C PHE A 458 14.16 7.37 -6.70
N THR A 459 14.94 7.76 -7.71
CA THR A 459 16.26 7.18 -7.97
C THR A 459 17.21 7.31 -6.78
N ARG A 460 17.05 8.34 -5.93
CA ARG A 460 17.83 8.46 -4.69
C ARG A 460 17.50 7.36 -3.67
N GLY A 461 16.25 6.91 -3.64
CA GLY A 461 15.83 5.73 -2.88
C GLY A 461 16.45 4.44 -3.43
N LEU A 462 16.48 4.26 -4.76
CA LEU A 462 17.19 3.13 -5.38
C LEU A 462 18.68 3.10 -5.02
N ILE A 463 19.33 4.27 -5.01
CA ILE A 463 20.74 4.39 -4.62
C ILE A 463 20.92 3.99 -3.15
N ALA A 464 20.09 4.50 -2.25
CA ALA A 464 20.14 4.14 -0.83
C ALA A 464 19.90 2.63 -0.59
N ALA A 465 19.07 2.00 -1.43
CA ALA A 465 18.79 0.57 -1.41
C ALA A 465 19.86 -0.29 -2.12
N GLY A 466 20.97 0.30 -2.60
CA GLY A 466 22.05 -0.43 -3.28
C GLY A 466 21.75 -0.83 -4.73
N LYS A 467 20.62 -0.40 -5.31
CA LYS A 467 20.18 -0.71 -6.69
C LYS A 467 20.87 0.20 -7.71
N HIS A 468 22.20 0.34 -7.61
CA HIS A 468 23.02 1.31 -8.34
C HIS A 468 22.96 1.16 -9.87
N LYS A 469 22.86 -0.09 -10.36
CA LYS A 469 22.80 -0.37 -11.80
C LYS A 469 21.53 0.23 -12.42
N ASP A 470 20.39 0.00 -11.78
CA ASP A 470 19.09 0.49 -12.24
C ASP A 470 19.01 2.01 -12.11
N ALA A 471 19.50 2.56 -11.01
CA ALA A 471 19.64 4.01 -10.83
C ALA A 471 20.47 4.65 -11.97
N GLY A 472 21.60 4.05 -12.32
CA GLY A 472 22.44 4.54 -13.43
C GLY A 472 21.75 4.49 -14.79
N LEU A 473 20.93 3.47 -15.05
CA LEU A 473 20.14 3.38 -16.29
C LEU A 473 19.05 4.46 -16.35
N ILE A 474 18.38 4.74 -15.23
CA ILE A 474 17.36 5.80 -15.12
C ILE A 474 18.01 7.18 -15.34
N LEU A 475 19.11 7.48 -14.64
CA LEU A 475 19.78 8.79 -14.79
C LEU A 475 20.27 9.02 -16.23
N LYS A 476 20.86 7.99 -16.87
CA LYS A 476 21.27 8.08 -18.27
C LYS A 476 20.09 8.28 -19.21
N HIS A 477 18.93 7.70 -18.91
CA HIS A 477 17.70 7.86 -19.69
C HIS A 477 17.18 9.29 -19.66
N PHE A 478 17.15 9.94 -18.49
CA PHE A 478 16.69 11.33 -18.40
C PHE A 478 17.74 12.31 -18.95
N ALA A 479 19.03 12.08 -18.67
CA ALA A 479 20.11 12.97 -19.10
C ALA A 479 20.23 13.09 -20.63
N ARG A 480 19.91 12.05 -21.39
CA ARG A 480 19.96 12.11 -22.88
C ARG A 480 18.87 12.99 -23.51
N PHE A 481 17.86 13.40 -22.75
CA PHE A 481 16.84 14.34 -23.19
C PHE A 481 17.15 15.78 -22.77
N GLU A 482 18.36 16.03 -22.25
CA GLU A 482 18.83 17.38 -22.01
C GLU A 482 18.80 18.19 -23.31
N LYS A 483 18.24 19.40 -23.20
CA LYS A 483 18.19 20.39 -24.27
C LYS A 483 18.04 21.77 -23.64
N ASP A 484 18.97 22.67 -23.95
CA ASP A 484 18.97 24.06 -23.49
C ASP A 484 18.83 24.21 -21.96
N GLY A 485 19.44 23.31 -21.19
CA GLY A 485 19.44 23.31 -19.72
C GLY A 485 18.20 22.69 -19.07
N THR A 486 17.27 22.15 -19.85
CA THR A 486 16.02 21.52 -19.35
C THR A 486 16.04 20.01 -19.54
N ILE A 487 15.10 19.29 -18.91
CA ILE A 487 14.79 17.87 -19.17
C ILE A 487 13.26 17.69 -19.16
N PRO A 488 12.70 16.60 -19.74
CA PRO A 488 11.26 16.38 -19.77
C PRO A 488 10.66 16.18 -18.37
N ASN A 489 9.50 16.78 -18.13
CA ASN A 489 8.71 16.58 -16.91
C ASN A 489 7.86 15.30 -16.99
N MET A 490 7.28 15.04 -18.15
CA MET A 490 6.46 13.85 -18.41
C MET A 490 6.97 13.19 -19.69
N MET A 491 7.03 11.87 -19.70
CA MET A 491 7.21 11.11 -20.91
C MET A 491 5.97 10.26 -21.18
N ILE A 492 5.43 10.36 -22.38
CA ILE A 492 4.33 9.51 -22.84
C ILE A 492 4.84 8.71 -24.03
N GLY A 493 5.21 7.46 -23.79
CA GLY A 493 5.79 6.61 -24.82
C GLY A 493 7.12 7.13 -25.37
N HIS A 494 7.12 7.74 -26.56
CA HIS A 494 8.30 8.44 -27.12
C HIS A 494 8.24 9.97 -27.00
N ASP A 495 7.09 10.53 -26.63
CA ASP A 495 6.92 11.97 -26.50
C ASP A 495 7.62 12.47 -25.23
N ALA A 496 8.52 13.42 -25.44
CA ALA A 496 9.29 14.12 -24.41
C ALA A 496 9.12 15.65 -24.53
N GLY A 497 8.05 16.09 -25.20
CA GLY A 497 7.75 17.49 -25.50
C GLY A 497 7.32 18.28 -24.26
N ASN A 498 6.77 17.62 -23.24
CA ASN A 498 6.44 18.28 -21.98
C ASN A 498 7.72 18.54 -21.16
N ARG A 499 8.19 19.78 -21.20
CA ARG A 499 9.40 20.26 -20.52
C ARG A 499 9.09 21.40 -19.54
N ASP A 500 7.83 21.55 -19.16
CA ASP A 500 7.40 22.58 -18.21
C ASP A 500 7.76 22.14 -16.77
N THR A 501 9.06 22.21 -16.49
CA THR A 501 9.66 21.92 -15.18
C THR A 501 10.98 22.67 -15.04
N SER A 502 11.07 23.50 -14.02
CA SER A 502 12.32 24.18 -13.66
C SER A 502 13.16 23.38 -12.66
N ASP A 503 12.55 22.45 -11.94
CA ASP A 503 13.16 21.73 -10.83
C ASP A 503 13.67 20.34 -11.20
N ALA A 504 13.13 19.68 -12.24
CA ALA A 504 13.62 18.36 -12.64
C ALA A 504 15.13 18.33 -12.96
N PRO A 505 15.71 19.30 -13.71
CA PRO A 505 17.17 19.37 -13.88
C PRO A 505 17.93 19.49 -12.54
N LEU A 506 17.35 20.19 -11.56
CA LEU A 506 17.96 20.38 -10.23
C LEU A 506 17.94 19.10 -9.39
N TRP A 507 17.07 18.14 -9.68
CA TRP A 507 17.07 16.81 -9.06
C TRP A 507 18.09 15.85 -9.68
N LEU A 508 18.43 16.05 -10.96
CA LEU A 508 19.40 15.20 -11.66
C LEU A 508 20.79 15.29 -11.02
N PHE A 509 21.26 16.48 -10.66
CA PHE A 509 22.60 16.66 -10.09
C PHE A 509 22.79 16.00 -8.71
N PRO A 510 21.90 16.21 -7.71
CA PRO A 510 21.95 15.47 -6.45
C PRO A 510 21.89 13.95 -6.65
N ALA A 511 21.03 13.44 -7.54
CA ALA A 511 20.94 12.01 -7.78
C ALA A 511 22.23 11.44 -8.40
N CYS A 512 22.82 12.12 -9.38
CA CYS A 512 24.13 11.77 -9.94
C CYS A 512 25.23 11.81 -8.87
N ARG A 513 25.28 12.88 -8.06
CA ARG A 513 26.24 13.02 -6.96
C ARG A 513 26.10 11.87 -5.95
N ASP A 514 24.86 11.55 -5.56
CA ASP A 514 24.58 10.48 -4.60
C ASP A 514 24.99 9.12 -5.19
N LEU A 515 24.75 8.87 -6.49
CA LEU A 515 25.21 7.65 -7.16
C LEU A 515 26.73 7.56 -7.22
N ILE A 516 27.42 8.63 -7.64
CA ILE A 516 28.89 8.67 -7.71
C ILE A 516 29.50 8.39 -6.34
N LYS A 517 28.98 9.02 -5.28
CA LYS A 517 29.43 8.74 -3.91
C LYS A 517 29.23 7.28 -3.48
N ALA A 518 28.14 6.65 -3.92
CA ALA A 518 27.82 5.28 -3.55
C ALA A 518 28.64 4.22 -4.30
N VAL A 519 29.10 4.51 -5.53
CA VAL A 519 29.86 3.54 -6.36
C VAL A 519 31.37 3.71 -6.29
N GLY A 520 31.88 4.84 -5.75
CA GLY A 520 33.30 5.20 -5.80
C GLY A 520 33.71 5.73 -7.16
#